data_AF-A0AAD7W965-F1
#
_entry.id   AF-A0AAD7W965-F1
#
_cell.length_a   1.000
_cell.length_b   1.000
_cell.length_c   1.000
_cell.angle_alpha   90.00
_cell.angle_beta   90.00
_cell.angle_gamma   90.00
#
_symmetry.space_group_name_H-M   'P 1'
#
loop_
_entity.id
_entity.type
_entity.pdbx_description
1 polymer ?
#
loop_
_entity_poly.entity_id
_entity_poly.type
_entity_poly.pdbx_seq_one_letter_code
_entity_poly.pdbx_strand_id
1 'polypeptide(L)'
;MKRFDFENYKVLFIFDSLDESRLLLEFNSKKLSVGTEPTSVSTLLVNLIKGNLLPSALIWITSQPAASRQIHPDWMDQVTEVRGFKDPQKEEYFRKRIRDQNLAGRIISHVKSSRSLYIMCHIPIFCWIAPFVLKTMLGEADSGDFPTTLTHMYTCYILTLTTFLPQKYTTDRGREETQSLSEAGREFIQKLGELAFQQLETGNLIFYEDDLKRLQCSLGCAQKSSKWISFQRRAEAQCSVSYT
;
A
#
# COMPACT_ATOMS: atom_id res chain seq x y z
N MET A 1 -33.62 -8.30 -15.54
CA MET A 1 -32.16 -8.44 -15.40
C MET A 1 -31.66 -9.21 -16.62
N LYS A 2 -30.84 -8.62 -17.49
CA LYS A 2 -30.31 -9.33 -18.67
C LYS A 2 -29.43 -10.49 -18.17
N ARG A 3 -29.73 -11.73 -18.57
CA ARG A 3 -28.84 -12.87 -18.35
C ARG A 3 -27.60 -12.66 -19.21
N PHE A 4 -26.46 -12.43 -18.58
CA PHE A 4 -25.18 -12.47 -19.26
C PHE A 4 -24.86 -13.94 -19.55
N ASP A 5 -24.69 -14.27 -20.83
CA ASP A 5 -24.21 -15.58 -21.25
C ASP A 5 -22.69 -15.61 -21.06
N PHE A 6 -22.24 -16.20 -19.95
CA PHE A 6 -20.82 -16.31 -19.61
C PHE A 6 -20.13 -17.48 -20.34
N GLU A 7 -20.85 -18.35 -21.05
CA GLU A 7 -20.24 -19.50 -21.73
C GLU A 7 -19.35 -19.08 -22.91
N ASN A 8 -19.61 -17.89 -23.47
CA ASN A 8 -18.87 -17.34 -24.60
C ASN A 8 -17.71 -16.40 -24.19
N TYR A 9 -17.46 -16.20 -22.90
CA TYR A 9 -16.43 -15.27 -22.43
C TYR A 9 -15.40 -15.95 -21.53
N LYS A 10 -14.12 -15.62 -21.77
CA LYS A 10 -13.06 -15.91 -20.81
C LYS A 10 -13.11 -14.86 -19.70
N VAL A 11 -13.50 -15.28 -18.51
CA VAL A 11 -13.60 -14.41 -17.33
C VAL A 11 -12.39 -14.63 -16.44
N LEU A 12 -11.79 -13.55 -15.94
CA LEU A 12 -10.73 -13.58 -14.93
C LEU A 12 -11.20 -12.76 -13.71
N PHE A 13 -11.21 -13.39 -12.54
CA PHE A 13 -11.42 -12.72 -11.26
C PHE A 13 -10.08 -12.45 -10.61
N ILE A 14 -9.85 -11.21 -10.18
CA ILE A 14 -8.67 -10.82 -9.40
C ILE A 14 -9.19 -10.38 -8.02
N PHE A 15 -8.86 -11.16 -7.00
CA PHE A 15 -9.13 -10.83 -5.61
C PHE A 15 -7.84 -10.32 -4.97
N ASP A 16 -7.80 -9.02 -4.72
CA ASP A 16 -6.65 -8.38 -4.09
C ASP A 16 -6.80 -8.43 -2.57
N SER A 17 -5.74 -8.83 -1.86
CA SER A 17 -5.64 -8.90 -0.39
C SER A 17 -6.71 -9.77 0.29
N LEU A 18 -6.66 -11.09 0.11
CA LEU A 18 -7.56 -12.02 0.83
C LEU A 18 -7.49 -11.87 2.36
N ASP A 19 -6.32 -11.55 2.91
CA ASP A 19 -6.11 -11.33 4.35
C ASP A 19 -6.92 -10.15 4.91
N GLU A 20 -7.19 -9.13 4.09
CA GLU A 20 -7.94 -7.95 4.52
C GLU A 20 -9.46 -8.17 4.47
N SER A 21 -9.91 -9.19 3.73
CA SER A 21 -11.33 -9.48 3.51
C SER A 21 -12.07 -9.97 4.76
N ARG A 22 -11.35 -10.49 5.76
CA ARG A 22 -11.88 -11.14 6.97
C ARG A 22 -12.87 -12.29 6.69
N LEU A 23 -12.90 -12.79 5.46
CA LEU A 23 -13.77 -13.89 5.08
C LEU A 23 -13.20 -15.19 5.62
N LEU A 24 -14.03 -15.95 6.32
CA LEU A 24 -13.74 -17.35 6.62
C LEU A 24 -14.13 -18.21 5.42
N LEU A 25 -13.15 -18.88 4.80
CA LEU A 25 -13.38 -19.72 3.63
C LEU A 25 -13.68 -21.17 4.06
N GLU A 26 -14.97 -21.51 4.12
CA GLU A 26 -15.44 -22.85 4.49
C GLU A 26 -15.58 -23.76 3.26
N PHE A 27 -14.56 -24.57 2.99
CA PHE A 27 -14.55 -25.50 1.85
C PHE A 27 -15.41 -26.76 2.04
N ASN A 28 -16.11 -26.92 3.16
CA ASN A 28 -17.17 -27.94 3.36
C ASN A 28 -18.58 -27.40 3.03
N SER A 29 -18.70 -26.13 2.62
CA SER A 29 -19.98 -25.49 2.31
C SER A 29 -20.72 -26.11 1.10
N LYS A 30 -22.04 -25.91 1.09
CA LYS A 30 -22.98 -26.39 0.07
C LYS A 30 -22.56 -25.93 -1.33
N LYS A 31 -22.66 -26.86 -2.30
CA LYS A 31 -22.48 -26.57 -3.73
C LYS A 31 -23.58 -25.64 -4.23
N LEU A 32 -23.18 -24.56 -4.89
CA LEU A 32 -24.08 -23.59 -5.53
C LEU A 32 -24.14 -23.79 -7.04
N SER A 33 -25.23 -23.34 -7.66
CA SER A 33 -25.40 -23.25 -9.11
C SER A 33 -25.73 -21.82 -9.55
N VAL A 34 -25.52 -21.50 -10.83
CA VAL A 34 -25.84 -20.18 -11.37
C VAL A 34 -27.36 -19.96 -11.29
N GLY A 35 -27.79 -18.90 -10.59
CA GLY A 35 -29.20 -18.61 -10.34
C GLY A 35 -29.74 -19.07 -8.98
N THR A 36 -28.87 -19.47 -8.05
CA THR A 36 -29.25 -19.76 -6.65
C THR A 36 -29.62 -18.46 -5.89
N GLU A 37 -30.44 -18.60 -4.85
CA GLU A 37 -30.81 -17.53 -3.90
C GLU A 37 -29.60 -16.73 -3.35
N PRO A 38 -29.81 -15.48 -2.90
CA PRO A 38 -28.76 -14.67 -2.28
C PRO A 38 -28.02 -15.44 -1.16
N THR A 39 -26.69 -15.32 -1.15
CA THR A 39 -25.81 -16.01 -0.19
C THR A 39 -24.66 -15.12 0.24
N SER A 40 -23.86 -15.57 1.21
CA SER A 40 -22.72 -14.82 1.72
C SER A 40 -21.59 -14.74 0.70
N VAL A 41 -20.81 -13.66 0.76
CA VAL A 41 -19.64 -13.45 -0.11
C VAL A 41 -18.62 -14.59 0.05
N SER A 42 -18.38 -15.06 1.28
CA SER A 42 -17.51 -16.21 1.54
C SER A 42 -17.96 -17.46 0.78
N THR A 43 -19.26 -17.76 0.81
CA THR A 43 -19.81 -18.95 0.13
C THR A 43 -19.72 -18.82 -1.38
N LEU A 44 -19.92 -17.62 -1.94
CA LEU A 44 -19.71 -17.35 -3.36
C LEU A 44 -18.25 -17.57 -3.76
N LEU A 45 -17.32 -16.99 -3.00
CA LEU A 45 -15.88 -17.10 -3.27
C LEU A 45 -15.41 -18.56 -3.22
N VAL A 46 -15.81 -19.33 -2.20
CA VAL A 46 -15.50 -20.76 -2.12
C VAL A 46 -16.06 -21.53 -3.32
N ASN A 47 -17.29 -21.25 -3.74
CA ASN A 47 -17.89 -21.95 -4.89
C ASN A 47 -17.30 -21.54 -6.24
N LEU A 48 -16.76 -20.32 -6.37
CA LEU A 48 -15.96 -19.90 -7.52
C LEU A 48 -14.62 -20.65 -7.53
N ILE A 49 -13.90 -20.68 -6.41
CA ILE A 49 -12.61 -21.39 -6.28
C ILE A 49 -12.77 -22.88 -6.58
N LYS A 50 -13.86 -23.51 -6.12
CA LYS A 50 -14.17 -24.92 -6.42
C LYS A 50 -14.60 -25.17 -7.88
N GLY A 51 -14.84 -24.14 -8.68
CA GLY A 51 -15.40 -24.26 -10.03
C GLY A 51 -16.88 -24.68 -10.07
N ASN A 52 -17.60 -24.62 -8.94
CA ASN A 52 -19.04 -24.88 -8.92
C ASN A 52 -19.84 -23.76 -9.61
N LEU A 53 -19.32 -22.53 -9.51
CA LEU A 53 -19.81 -21.36 -10.20
C LEU A 53 -18.78 -20.96 -11.26
N LEU A 54 -19.23 -20.75 -12.50
CA LEU A 54 -18.37 -20.31 -13.61
C LEU A 54 -17.10 -21.18 -13.77
N PRO A 55 -17.24 -22.49 -14.08
CA PRO A 55 -16.13 -23.45 -14.10
C PRO A 55 -14.99 -23.05 -15.05
N SER A 56 -15.27 -22.25 -16.08
CA SER A 56 -14.28 -21.77 -17.05
C SER A 56 -13.57 -20.47 -16.64
N ALA A 57 -13.92 -19.90 -15.48
CA ALA A 57 -13.31 -18.66 -15.01
C ALA A 57 -11.93 -18.90 -14.42
N LEU A 58 -11.00 -17.99 -14.71
CA LEU A 58 -9.70 -17.94 -14.07
C LEU A 58 -9.80 -17.11 -12.79
N ILE A 59 -9.03 -17.48 -11.77
CA ILE A 59 -9.03 -16.79 -10.48
C ILE A 59 -7.58 -16.50 -10.07
N TRP A 60 -7.29 -15.23 -9.78
CA TRP A 60 -6.04 -14.78 -9.21
C TRP A 60 -6.31 -14.19 -7.83
N ILE A 61 -5.61 -14.68 -6.80
CA ILE A 61 -5.73 -14.19 -5.43
C ILE A 61 -4.36 -13.70 -4.96
N THR A 62 -4.28 -12.46 -4.47
CA THR A 62 -3.12 -11.99 -3.70
C THR A 62 -3.43 -12.10 -2.21
N SER A 63 -2.44 -12.51 -1.42
CA SER A 63 -2.61 -12.62 0.02
C SER A 63 -1.28 -12.71 0.74
N GLN A 64 -1.26 -12.30 2.01
CA GLN A 64 -0.19 -12.67 2.92
C GLN A 64 -0.11 -14.20 3.12
N PRO A 65 1.11 -14.76 3.30
CA PRO A 65 1.31 -16.20 3.44
C PRO A 65 0.51 -16.88 4.57
N ALA A 66 0.11 -16.13 5.60
CA ALA A 66 -0.69 -16.66 6.71
C ALA A 66 -2.15 -16.91 6.31
N ALA A 67 -2.76 -16.00 5.54
CA ALA A 67 -4.16 -16.09 5.16
C ALA A 67 -4.39 -16.98 3.93
N SER A 68 -3.41 -17.12 3.04
CA SER A 68 -3.50 -18.02 1.88
C SER A 68 -3.68 -19.50 2.28
N ARG A 69 -3.25 -19.88 3.48
CA ARG A 69 -3.40 -21.23 4.04
C ARG A 69 -4.85 -21.68 4.25
N GLN A 70 -5.80 -20.75 4.21
CA GLN A 70 -7.23 -21.08 4.22
C GLN A 70 -7.66 -21.86 2.97
N ILE A 71 -6.91 -21.72 1.86
CA ILE A 71 -7.19 -22.42 0.61
C ILE A 71 -6.35 -23.70 0.57
N HIS A 72 -7.02 -24.84 0.42
CA HIS A 72 -6.32 -26.13 0.31
C HIS A 72 -5.57 -26.22 -1.04
N PRO A 73 -4.35 -26.81 -1.08
CA PRO A 73 -3.56 -26.96 -2.32
C PRO A 73 -4.31 -27.61 -3.48
N ASP A 74 -5.26 -28.52 -3.21
CA ASP A 74 -6.08 -29.17 -4.24
C ASP A 74 -6.93 -28.19 -5.07
N TRP A 75 -7.15 -26.96 -4.57
CA TRP A 75 -7.87 -25.89 -5.27
C TRP A 75 -6.95 -24.82 -5.85
N MET A 76 -5.64 -25.08 -5.93
CA MET A 76 -4.65 -24.12 -6.43
C MET A 76 -3.81 -24.74 -7.54
N ASP A 77 -3.96 -24.20 -8.75
CA ASP A 77 -3.16 -24.63 -9.91
C ASP A 77 -1.71 -24.12 -9.84
N GLN A 78 -1.53 -22.89 -9.35
CA GLN A 78 -0.22 -22.24 -9.27
C GLN A 78 -0.14 -21.35 -8.03
N VAL A 79 1.03 -21.38 -7.37
CA VAL A 79 1.38 -20.47 -6.27
C VAL A 79 2.67 -19.74 -6.63
N THR A 80 2.63 -18.42 -6.54
CA THR A 80 3.80 -17.56 -6.79
C THR A 80 4.06 -16.70 -5.56
N GLU A 81 5.30 -16.75 -5.05
CA GLU A 81 5.73 -15.92 -3.92
C GLU A 81 6.41 -14.66 -4.41
N VAL A 82 5.87 -13.48 -4.04
CA VAL A 82 6.49 -12.18 -4.34
C VAL A 82 7.54 -11.87 -3.28
N ARG A 83 8.83 -12.02 -3.65
CA ARG A 83 9.96 -11.84 -2.73
C ARG A 83 10.57 -10.43 -2.73
N GLY A 84 10.04 -9.49 -3.51
CA GLY A 84 10.63 -8.14 -3.64
C GLY A 84 11.73 -8.04 -4.69
N PHE A 85 12.56 -7.00 -4.60
CA PHE A 85 13.55 -6.65 -5.62
C PHE A 85 14.88 -7.38 -5.47
N LYS A 86 15.33 -7.97 -6.58
CA LYS A 86 16.72 -8.40 -6.76
C LYS A 86 17.63 -7.19 -6.93
N ASP A 87 18.92 -7.38 -6.68
CA ASP A 87 19.94 -6.34 -6.74
C ASP A 87 19.91 -5.44 -8.01
N PRO A 88 19.84 -5.98 -9.24
CA PRO A 88 19.74 -5.12 -10.43
C PRO A 88 18.41 -4.34 -10.50
N GLN A 89 17.32 -4.92 -9.98
CA GLN A 89 16.00 -4.29 -10.00
C GLN A 89 15.92 -3.08 -9.06
N LYS A 90 16.70 -3.07 -7.97
CA LYS A 90 16.79 -1.91 -7.05
C LYS A 90 17.27 -0.67 -7.82
N GLU A 91 18.38 -0.79 -8.55
CA GLU A 91 18.96 0.31 -9.31
C GLU A 91 18.06 0.75 -10.47
N GLU A 92 17.51 -0.23 -11.20
CA GLU A 92 16.58 0.02 -12.28
C GLU A 92 15.37 0.82 -11.79
N TYR A 93 14.82 0.45 -10.64
CA TYR A 93 13.70 1.16 -10.02
C TYR A 93 14.05 2.63 -9.74
N PHE A 94 15.19 2.91 -9.11
CA PHE A 94 15.61 4.28 -8.82
C PHE A 94 15.81 5.11 -10.09
N ARG A 95 16.47 4.56 -11.12
CA ARG A 95 16.70 5.26 -12.40
C ARG A 95 15.41 5.55 -13.15
N LYS A 96 14.47 4.61 -13.16
CA LYS A 96 13.14 4.79 -13.78
C LYS A 96 12.30 5.81 -13.03
N ARG A 97 12.39 5.82 -11.70
CA ARG A 97 11.53 6.65 -10.83
C ARG A 97 12.01 8.09 -10.70
N ILE A 98 13.32 8.31 -10.60
CA ILE A 98 13.90 9.63 -10.35
C ILE A 98 14.23 10.28 -11.69
N ARG A 99 13.53 11.37 -12.05
CA ARG A 99 13.74 12.07 -13.32
C ARG A 99 15.15 12.64 -13.45
N ASP A 100 15.66 13.24 -12.39
CA ASP A 100 17.03 13.76 -12.33
C ASP A 100 18.03 12.61 -12.17
N GLN A 101 18.75 12.28 -13.24
CA GLN A 101 19.69 11.16 -13.24
C GLN A 101 20.94 11.40 -12.38
N ASN A 102 21.31 12.65 -12.11
CA ASN A 102 22.40 12.97 -11.19
C ASN A 102 21.96 12.68 -9.74
N LEU A 103 20.75 13.11 -9.38
CA LEU A 103 20.15 12.74 -8.09
C LEU A 103 19.97 11.23 -7.98
N ALA A 104 19.48 10.56 -9.03
CA ALA A 104 19.33 9.11 -9.05
C ALA A 104 20.67 8.41 -8.79
N GLY A 105 21.74 8.86 -9.45
CA GLY A 105 23.09 8.36 -9.23
C GLY A 105 23.56 8.53 -7.77
N ARG A 106 23.37 9.71 -7.19
CA ARG A 106 23.71 9.99 -5.78
C ARG A 106 22.94 9.07 -4.82
N ILE A 107 21.63 8.92 -5.01
CA ILE A 107 20.78 8.05 -4.19
C ILE A 107 21.22 6.60 -4.30
N ILE A 108 21.43 6.08 -5.52
CA ILE A 108 21.90 4.71 -5.75
C ILE A 108 23.25 4.48 -5.07
N SER A 109 24.19 5.42 -5.24
CA SER A 109 25.51 5.35 -4.61
C SER A 109 25.39 5.26 -3.08
N HIS A 110 24.52 6.09 -2.50
CA HIS A 110 24.33 6.12 -1.04
C HIS A 110 23.65 4.84 -0.51
N VAL A 111 22.62 4.37 -1.20
CA VAL A 111 21.95 3.09 -0.87
C VAL A 111 22.94 1.93 -0.94
N LYS A 112 23.84 1.92 -1.92
CA LYS A 112 24.90 0.89 -2.04
C LYS A 112 25.98 1.01 -0.96
N SER A 113 26.35 2.22 -0.54
CA SER A 113 27.36 2.40 0.51
C SER A 113 26.85 2.01 1.90
N SER A 114 25.54 2.03 2.12
CA SER A 114 24.92 1.59 3.39
C SER A 114 24.35 0.19 3.25
N ARG A 115 25.00 -0.79 3.90
CA ARG A 115 24.54 -2.19 3.92
C ARG A 115 23.08 -2.29 4.40
N SER A 116 22.71 -1.54 5.42
CA SER A 116 21.34 -1.55 5.95
C SER A 116 20.32 -1.04 4.92
N LEU A 117 20.57 0.12 4.31
CA LEU A 117 19.69 0.66 3.27
C LEU A 117 19.56 -0.30 2.08
N TYR A 118 20.68 -0.90 1.66
CA TYR A 118 20.71 -1.85 0.56
C TYR A 118 19.86 -3.10 0.80
N ILE A 119 19.90 -3.63 2.03
CA ILE A 119 19.08 -4.78 2.46
C ILE A 119 17.62 -4.38 2.55
N MET A 120 17.31 -3.23 3.18
CA MET A 120 15.93 -2.74 3.30
C MET A 120 15.27 -2.54 1.92
N CYS A 121 16.03 -2.02 0.94
CA CYS A 121 15.57 -1.83 -0.44
C CYS A 121 15.27 -3.14 -1.21
N HIS A 122 15.44 -4.32 -0.59
CA HIS A 122 14.84 -5.55 -1.09
C HIS A 122 13.31 -5.48 -1.07
N ILE A 123 12.71 -4.83 -0.08
CA ILE A 123 11.26 -4.63 -0.01
C ILE A 123 10.91 -3.37 -0.81
N PRO A 124 10.06 -3.45 -1.86
CA PRO A 124 9.84 -2.35 -2.81
C PRO A 124 9.43 -1.01 -2.19
N ILE A 125 8.69 -1.01 -1.08
CA ILE A 125 8.27 0.23 -0.41
C ILE A 125 9.47 1.08 0.04
N PHE A 126 10.59 0.47 0.42
CA PHE A 126 11.79 1.21 0.81
C PHE A 126 12.51 1.82 -0.38
N CYS A 127 12.52 1.17 -1.55
CA CYS A 127 12.96 1.83 -2.78
C CYS A 127 12.07 3.03 -3.14
N TRP A 128 10.79 3.00 -2.78
CA TRP A 128 9.86 4.08 -3.03
C TRP A 128 10.06 5.28 -2.08
N ILE A 129 10.21 5.05 -0.76
CA ILE A 129 10.40 6.13 0.22
C ILE A 129 11.84 6.64 0.31
N ALA A 130 12.85 5.82 0.01
CA ALA A 130 14.26 6.21 0.16
C ALA A 130 14.65 7.48 -0.57
N PRO A 131 14.25 7.75 -1.82
CA PRO A 131 14.59 8.99 -2.49
C PRO A 131 13.99 10.21 -1.80
N PHE A 132 12.83 10.10 -1.15
CA PHE A 132 12.21 11.19 -0.41
C PHE A 132 13.00 11.51 0.86
N VAL A 133 13.34 10.49 1.64
CA VAL A 133 14.08 10.62 2.90
C VAL A 133 15.53 11.05 2.67
N LEU A 134 16.20 10.46 1.68
CA LEU A 134 17.60 10.75 1.42
C LEU A 134 17.78 12.11 0.73
N LYS A 135 16.83 12.57 -0.09
CA LYS A 135 16.94 13.89 -0.73
C LYS A 135 16.97 15.02 0.30
N THR A 136 16.17 14.92 1.36
CA THR A 136 16.12 15.94 2.41
C THR A 136 17.39 15.93 3.24
N MET A 137 17.84 14.74 3.65
CA MET A 137 19.09 14.57 4.40
C MET A 137 20.36 14.96 3.60
N LEU A 138 20.37 14.77 2.27
CA LEU A 138 21.49 15.17 1.41
C LEU A 138 21.53 16.67 1.10
N GLY A 139 20.49 17.43 1.45
CA GLY A 139 20.36 18.86 1.21
C GLY A 139 20.60 19.73 2.46
N GLU A 140 20.49 19.15 3.65
CA GLU A 140 20.79 19.83 4.91
C GLU A 140 22.29 19.62 5.24
N ALA A 141 22.97 20.70 5.63
CA ALA A 141 24.40 20.68 5.95
C ALA A 141 24.71 19.93 7.27
N ASP A 142 23.69 19.56 8.03
CA ASP A 142 23.81 18.79 9.26
C ASP A 142 23.65 17.29 8.99
N SER A 143 24.76 16.59 9.19
CA SER A 143 24.95 15.15 9.10
C SER A 143 24.19 14.41 10.21
N GLY A 144 22.86 14.40 10.16
CA GLY A 144 22.07 13.44 10.92
C GLY A 144 22.40 12.01 10.48
N ASP A 145 22.32 11.05 11.42
CA ASP A 145 22.53 9.64 11.09
C ASP A 145 21.48 9.15 10.08
N PHE A 146 21.94 8.55 8.99
CA PHE A 146 21.05 7.97 7.99
C PHE A 146 20.24 6.79 8.58
N PRO A 147 19.03 6.53 8.06
CA PRO A 147 18.19 5.46 8.57
C PRO A 147 18.85 4.09 8.39
N THR A 148 19.13 3.44 9.51
CA THR A 148 19.75 2.10 9.58
C THR A 148 18.74 0.99 9.86
N THR A 149 17.52 1.33 10.27
CA THR A 149 16.44 0.39 10.59
C THR A 149 15.16 0.74 9.85
N LEU A 150 14.26 -0.25 9.70
CA LEU A 150 12.95 -0.06 9.06
C LEU A 150 12.13 1.01 9.80
N THR A 151 12.11 0.96 11.13
CA THR A 151 11.43 1.93 11.98
C THR A 151 11.98 3.33 11.78
N HIS A 152 13.31 3.49 11.83
CA HIS A 152 13.94 4.80 11.62
C HIS A 152 13.60 5.35 10.22
N MET A 153 13.59 4.49 9.20
CA MET A 153 13.20 4.87 7.84
C MET A 153 11.76 5.39 7.76
N TYR A 154 10.80 4.70 8.41
CA TYR A 154 9.42 5.17 8.49
C TYR A 154 9.29 6.47 9.30
N THR A 155 10.02 6.61 10.41
CA THR A 155 10.06 7.85 11.20
C THR A 155 10.54 9.02 10.34
N CYS A 156 11.69 8.89 9.68
CA CYS A 156 12.21 9.93 8.79
C CYS A 156 11.25 10.25 7.64
N TYR A 157 10.58 9.24 7.10
CA TYR A 157 9.58 9.43 6.05
C TYR A 157 8.37 10.22 6.55
N ILE A 158 7.80 9.88 7.69
CA ILE A 158 6.66 10.60 8.29
C ILE A 158 7.05 12.05 8.63
N LEU A 159 8.24 12.25 9.20
CA LEU A 159 8.78 13.59 9.47
C LEU A 159 8.93 14.39 8.17
N THR A 160 9.48 13.79 7.13
CA THR A 160 9.60 14.42 5.80
C THR A 160 8.23 14.74 5.19
N LEU A 161 7.25 13.85 5.30
CA LEU A 161 5.89 14.13 4.84
C LEU A 161 5.32 15.35 5.56
N THR A 162 5.43 15.40 6.87
CA THR A 162 4.82 16.43 7.71
C THR A 162 5.52 17.79 7.65
N THR A 163 6.81 17.84 7.30
CA THR A 163 7.53 19.10 7.05
C THR A 163 7.30 19.66 5.64
N PHE A 164 7.22 18.79 4.61
CA PHE A 164 7.13 19.23 3.20
C PHE A 164 5.71 19.29 2.61
N LEU A 165 4.74 18.56 3.15
CA LEU A 165 3.35 18.64 2.68
C LEU A 165 2.66 19.99 2.97
N PRO A 166 2.88 20.68 4.11
CA PRO A 166 2.19 21.94 4.40
C PRO A 166 2.50 23.07 3.40
N GLN A 167 3.74 23.15 2.90
CA GLN A 167 4.19 24.24 2.01
C GLN A 167 3.44 24.30 0.66
N LYS A 168 2.82 23.21 0.19
CA LYS A 168 2.00 23.23 -1.04
C LYS A 168 0.55 23.67 -0.83
N TYR A 169 0.14 23.96 0.41
CA TYR A 169 -1.27 24.22 0.76
C TYR A 169 -1.50 25.43 1.68
N THR A 170 -0.46 26.22 1.94
CA THR A 170 -0.55 27.51 2.63
C THR A 170 -0.09 28.63 1.69
N THR A 171 -0.99 29.12 0.84
CA THR A 171 -0.93 30.53 0.43
C THR A 171 -1.29 31.35 1.67
N ASP A 172 -0.45 32.31 2.01
CA ASP A 172 -0.53 33.19 3.19
C ASP A 172 -0.08 32.56 4.52
N ARG A 173 1.23 32.55 4.73
CA ARG A 173 1.89 33.36 5.78
C ARG A 173 3.40 33.28 5.61
N GLY A 174 4.04 34.43 5.82
CA GLY A 174 5.47 34.62 5.67
C GLY A 174 6.30 33.67 6.53
N ARG A 175 7.52 33.46 6.05
CA ARG A 175 8.64 32.72 6.66
C ARG A 175 8.62 32.71 8.18
N GLU A 176 8.83 31.53 8.74
CA GLU A 176 9.85 31.31 9.76
C GLU A 176 10.39 29.88 9.63
N GLU A 177 11.69 29.80 9.39
CA GLU A 177 12.47 28.57 9.40
C GLU A 177 12.53 28.04 10.84
N THR A 178 11.84 26.95 11.12
CA THR A 178 12.24 26.04 12.19
C THR A 178 11.83 24.63 11.82
N GLN A 179 12.81 23.72 11.85
CA GLN A 179 12.72 22.29 11.58
C GLN A 179 11.84 21.52 12.59
N SER A 180 11.04 22.20 13.41
CA SER A 180 10.15 21.58 14.39
C SER A 180 8.75 21.40 13.80
N LEU A 181 8.24 20.16 13.85
CA LEU A 181 6.81 19.89 13.66
C LEU A 181 5.99 20.88 14.49
N SER A 182 5.10 21.64 13.82
CA SER A 182 4.18 22.54 14.51
C SER A 182 3.31 21.76 15.50
N GLU A 183 2.88 22.40 16.57
CA GLU A 183 2.00 21.80 17.60
C GLU A 183 0.79 21.11 16.96
N ALA A 184 0.15 21.79 15.99
CA ALA A 184 -0.97 21.25 15.21
C ALA A 184 -0.59 20.02 14.37
N GLY A 185 0.63 19.95 13.85
CA GLY A 185 1.13 18.78 13.12
C GLY A 185 1.35 17.57 14.04
N ARG A 186 1.85 17.80 15.25
CA ARG A 186 2.02 16.73 16.27
C ARG A 186 0.68 16.19 16.71
N GLU A 187 -0.26 17.07 17.03
CA GLU A 187 -1.63 16.69 17.42
C GLU A 187 -2.31 15.87 16.30
N PHE A 188 -2.14 16.29 15.04
CA PHE A 188 -2.70 15.57 13.89
C PHE A 188 -2.13 14.16 13.73
N ILE A 189 -0.80 13.99 13.81
CA ILE A 189 -0.16 12.68 13.73
C ILE A 189 -0.62 11.79 14.88
N GLN A 190 -0.71 12.34 16.09
CA GLN A 190 -1.16 11.60 17.27
C GLN A 190 -2.59 11.08 17.09
N LYS A 191 -3.53 11.95 16.67
CA LYS A 191 -4.92 11.57 16.41
C LYS A 191 -5.05 10.52 15.30
N LEU A 192 -4.27 10.64 14.22
CA LEU A 192 -4.21 9.62 13.18
C LEU A 192 -3.70 8.28 13.69
N GLY A 193 -2.65 8.30 14.51
CA GLY A 193 -2.08 7.11 15.14
C GLY A 193 -3.08 6.42 16.07
N GLU A 194 -3.82 7.19 16.87
CA GLU A 194 -4.87 6.67 17.75
C GLU A 194 -6.00 6.00 16.95
N LEU A 195 -6.50 6.64 15.89
CA LEU A 195 -7.52 6.04 15.04
C LEU A 195 -7.02 4.76 14.35
N ALA A 196 -5.79 4.77 13.83
CA ALA A 196 -5.19 3.59 13.22
C ALA A 196 -5.08 2.43 14.23
N PHE A 197 -4.66 2.73 15.46
CA PHE A 197 -4.55 1.74 16.53
C PHE A 197 -5.93 1.13 16.89
N GLN A 198 -6.94 1.96 17.12
CA GLN A 198 -8.30 1.49 17.44
C GLN A 198 -8.91 0.63 16.33
N GLN A 199 -8.67 1.00 15.07
CA GLN A 199 -9.17 0.24 13.92
C GLN A 199 -8.41 -1.09 13.77
N LEU A 200 -7.10 -1.11 14.03
CA LEU A 200 -6.32 -2.36 14.06
C LEU A 200 -6.82 -3.31 15.16
N GLU A 201 -7.12 -2.82 16.36
CA GLU A 201 -7.65 -3.65 17.46
C GLU A 201 -9.01 -4.30 17.11
N THR A 202 -9.84 -3.62 16.33
CA THR A 202 -11.15 -4.12 15.88
C THR A 202 -11.06 -4.93 14.57
N GLY A 203 -9.87 -5.05 13.99
CA GLY A 203 -9.63 -5.72 12.71
C GLY A 203 -10.22 -4.99 11.51
N ASN A 204 -10.42 -3.67 11.60
CA ASN A 204 -10.90 -2.83 10.51
C ASN A 204 -9.72 -2.14 9.83
N LEU A 205 -9.55 -2.36 8.53
CA LEU A 205 -8.45 -1.76 7.74
C LEU A 205 -8.96 -0.66 6.79
N ILE A 206 -10.28 -0.51 6.66
CA ILE A 206 -10.93 0.49 5.82
C ILE A 206 -11.47 1.61 6.71
N PHE A 207 -11.08 2.84 6.40
CA PHE A 207 -11.56 4.05 7.06
C PHE A 207 -12.68 4.69 6.23
N TYR A 208 -13.81 4.92 6.86
CA TYR A 208 -14.93 5.65 6.26
C TYR A 208 -14.85 7.13 6.59
N GLU A 209 -15.60 7.94 5.84
CA GLU A 209 -15.66 9.39 6.07
C GLU A 209 -16.05 9.73 7.51
N ASP A 210 -16.94 8.94 8.12
CA ASP A 210 -17.39 9.15 9.49
C ASP A 210 -16.29 8.84 10.53
N ASP A 211 -15.38 7.90 10.26
CA ASP A 211 -14.19 7.67 11.07
C ASP A 211 -13.29 8.91 11.09
N LEU A 212 -13.17 9.56 9.93
CA LEU A 212 -12.37 10.77 9.77
C LEU A 212 -13.05 12.02 10.35
N LYS A 213 -14.39 12.09 10.32
CA LYS A 213 -15.14 13.18 10.97
C LYS A 213 -14.98 13.15 12.49
N ARG A 214 -14.95 11.94 13.08
CA ARG A 214 -14.76 11.75 14.53
C ARG A 214 -13.40 12.26 15.02
N LEU A 215 -12.39 12.36 14.15
CA LEU A 215 -11.08 12.90 14.50
C LEU A 215 -11.11 14.39 14.93
N GLN A 216 -12.22 15.13 14.73
CA GLN A 216 -12.36 16.57 15.10
C GLN A 216 -11.07 17.36 14.86
N CYS A 217 -10.43 17.15 13.72
CA CYS A 217 -9.20 17.86 13.38
C CYS A 217 -9.58 19.25 12.88
N SER A 218 -9.18 20.28 13.62
CA SER A 218 -9.33 21.72 13.33
C SER A 218 -8.50 22.20 12.13
N LEU A 219 -8.12 21.31 11.23
CA LEU A 219 -7.49 21.66 9.96
C LEU A 219 -8.57 21.59 8.89
N GLY A 220 -8.70 22.63 8.06
CA GLY A 220 -9.51 22.64 6.84
C GLY A 220 -9.03 21.60 5.80
N CYS A 221 -9.11 20.32 6.17
CA CYS A 221 -8.57 19.15 5.48
C CYS A 221 -9.65 18.30 4.83
N ALA A 222 -10.93 18.53 5.14
CA ALA A 222 -12.06 17.84 4.48
C ALA A 222 -12.10 18.09 2.96
N GLN A 223 -11.59 19.23 2.48
CA GLN A 223 -11.43 19.53 1.04
C GLN A 223 -10.11 19.00 0.42
N LYS A 224 -9.26 18.32 1.19
CA LYS A 224 -7.88 17.95 0.80
C LYS A 224 -7.68 16.44 0.59
N SER A 225 -8.72 15.62 0.78
CA SER A 225 -8.72 14.17 0.56
C SER A 225 -8.50 13.79 -0.92
N SER A 226 -9.07 14.55 -1.86
CA SER A 226 -9.00 14.25 -3.30
C SER A 226 -7.57 14.29 -3.86
N LYS A 227 -6.69 15.12 -3.30
CA LYS A 227 -5.28 15.23 -3.72
C LYS A 227 -4.39 14.18 -3.06
N TRP A 228 -4.68 13.78 -1.82
CA TRP A 228 -4.06 12.63 -1.16
C TRP A 228 -4.39 11.33 -1.89
N ILE A 229 -5.65 11.13 -2.27
CA ILE A 229 -6.09 10.02 -3.12
C ILE A 229 -5.40 10.07 -4.48
N SER A 230 -5.17 11.26 -5.06
CA SER A 230 -4.41 11.40 -6.32
C SER A 230 -2.91 11.11 -6.19
N PHE A 231 -2.34 11.24 -4.98
CA PHE A 231 -0.97 10.88 -4.66
C PHE A 231 -0.86 9.37 -4.45
N GLN A 232 -1.79 8.77 -3.70
CA GLN A 232 -1.89 7.34 -3.48
C GLN A 232 -2.15 6.56 -4.78
N ARG A 233 -3.11 7.00 -5.62
CA ARG A 233 -3.32 6.41 -6.96
C ARG A 233 -2.10 6.53 -7.88
N ARG A 234 -1.31 7.61 -7.76
CA ARG A 234 -0.03 7.75 -8.47
C ARG A 234 1.04 6.83 -7.90
N ALA A 235 1.02 6.55 -6.60
CA ALA A 235 1.93 5.60 -5.96
C ALA A 235 1.59 4.15 -6.37
N GLU A 236 0.31 3.78 -6.37
CA GLU A 236 -0.19 2.46 -6.81
C GLU A 236 0.08 2.22 -8.30
N ALA A 237 -0.20 3.19 -9.17
CA ALA A 237 0.10 3.10 -10.61
C ALA A 237 1.59 3.08 -10.96
N GLN A 238 2.47 3.35 -9.99
CA GLN A 238 3.94 3.31 -10.14
C GLN A 238 4.59 2.09 -9.48
N CYS A 239 3.82 1.31 -8.72
CA CYS A 239 4.24 0.03 -8.12
C CYS A 239 3.80 -1.18 -8.95
N SER A 240 3.03 -0.98 -10.03
CA SER A 240 2.73 -2.01 -11.02
C SER A 240 4.01 -2.42 -11.76
N VAL A 241 4.69 -3.43 -11.21
CA VAL A 241 5.73 -4.17 -11.91
C VAL A 241 5.09 -4.77 -13.15
N SER A 242 5.55 -4.33 -14.32
CA SER A 242 5.19 -4.96 -15.58
C SER A 242 5.79 -6.36 -15.58
N TYR A 243 4.94 -7.38 -15.46
CA TYR A 243 5.34 -8.76 -15.71
C TYR A 243 5.39 -8.95 -17.24
N THR A 244 6.58 -9.21 -17.75
CA THR A 244 6.80 -9.85 -19.06
C THR A 244 6.92 -11.35 -18.88
#